data_AF-A0A7Z1HRA3-F1
#
_entry.id   AF-A0A7Z1HRA3-F1
#
_cell.length_a   1.000
_cell.length_b   1.000
_cell.length_c   1.000
_cell.angle_alpha   90.00
_cell.angle_beta   90.00
_cell.angle_gamma   90.00
#
_symmetry.space_group_name_H-M   'P 1'
#
loop_
_entity.id
_entity.type
_entity.pdbx_description
1 polymer ?
#
loop_
_entity_poly.entity_id
_entity_poly.type
_entity_poly.pdbx_seq_one_letter_code
_entity_poly.pdbx_strand_id
1 'polypeptide(L)'
;LASVLEHRSSEGHPVIVSNSDTSLIRSLYRNFTHHYIKAKRSIGVAAGESKSATEIIAVSGARCWVGFDPSRGVDSSAVYGVRA
;
A
#
# COMPACT_ATOMS: atom_id res chain seq x y z
N LEU A 1 5.47 -15.12 11.71
CA LEU A 1 4.87 -13.82 11.32
C LEU A 1 3.79 -13.97 10.25
N ALA A 2 4.11 -14.42 9.02
CA ALA A 2 3.14 -14.52 7.91
C ALA A 2 1.83 -15.26 8.29
N SER A 3 1.93 -16.41 8.96
CA SER A 3 0.76 -17.16 9.44
C SER A 3 -0.10 -16.37 10.45
N VAL A 4 0.50 -15.53 11.29
CA VAL A 4 -0.25 -14.68 12.24
C VAL A 4 -1.00 -13.59 11.49
N LEU A 5 -0.39 -13.00 10.46
CA LEU A 5 -1.01 -11.97 9.63
C LEU A 5 -2.19 -12.54 8.83
N GLU A 6 -2.04 -13.76 8.32
CA GLU A 6 -3.12 -14.48 7.65
C GLU A 6 -4.26 -14.82 8.59
N HIS A 7 -3.95 -15.28 9.81
CA HIS A 7 -4.96 -15.53 10.84
C HIS A 7 -5.73 -14.26 11.22
N ARG A 8 -5.05 -13.12 11.41
CA ARG A 8 -5.71 -11.83 11.65
C ARG A 8 -6.60 -11.41 10.48
N SER A 9 -6.13 -11.63 9.25
CA SER A 9 -6.91 -11.37 8.06
C SER A 9 -8.17 -12.25 7.98
N SER A 10 -8.10 -13.51 8.41
CA SER A 10 -9.27 -14.41 8.41
C SER A 10 -10.29 -14.05 9.50
N GLU A 11 -9.83 -13.56 10.66
CA GLU A 11 -10.68 -12.94 11.69
C GLU A 11 -11.38 -11.66 11.18
N GLY A 12 -10.89 -11.09 10.08
CA GLY A 12 -11.46 -9.91 9.44
C GLY A 12 -10.81 -8.58 9.78
N HIS A 13 -9.64 -8.63 10.41
CA HIS A 13 -8.83 -7.45 10.62
C HIS A 13 -8.13 -7.05 9.31
N PRO A 14 -8.18 -5.77 8.91
CA PRO A 14 -7.41 -5.30 7.77
C PRO A 14 -5.91 -5.35 8.09
N VAL A 15 -5.14 -5.97 7.21
CA VAL A 15 -3.70 -6.14 7.35
C VAL A 15 -3.00 -5.57 6.11
N ILE A 16 -2.04 -4.68 6.35
CA ILE A 16 -1.14 -4.13 5.34
C ILE A 16 0.29 -4.39 5.79
N VAL A 17 1.11 -4.92 4.89
CA VAL A 17 2.50 -5.28 5.18
C VAL A 17 3.41 -4.75 4.09
N SER A 18 4.53 -4.15 4.49
CA SER A 18 5.58 -3.67 3.58
C SER A 18 6.86 -4.45 3.82
N ASN A 19 7.52 -4.89 2.76
CA ASN A 19 8.85 -5.51 2.82
C ASN A 19 9.56 -5.39 1.46
N SER A 20 10.83 -5.80 1.39
CA SER A 20 11.53 -5.90 0.11
C SER A 20 10.97 -7.02 -0.75
N ASP A 21 10.89 -6.80 -2.07
CA ASP A 21 10.44 -7.80 -3.03
C ASP A 21 11.49 -8.89 -3.22
N THR A 22 11.22 -10.06 -2.67
CA THR A 22 12.03 -11.28 -2.85
C THR A 22 11.12 -12.47 -3.09
N SER A 23 11.64 -13.53 -3.71
CA SER A 23 10.86 -14.76 -3.97
C SER A 23 10.27 -15.37 -2.69
N LEU A 24 11.00 -15.30 -1.57
CA LEU A 24 10.52 -15.77 -0.28
C LEU A 24 9.33 -14.94 0.22
N ILE A 25 9.42 -13.61 0.15
CA ILE A 25 8.34 -12.72 0.59
C ILE A 25 7.09 -12.90 -0.27
N ARG A 26 7.25 -13.03 -1.59
CA ARG A 26 6.12 -13.31 -2.50
C ARG A 26 5.43 -14.63 -2.16
N SER A 27 6.19 -15.67 -1.79
CA SER A 27 5.64 -16.96 -1.35
C SER A 27 4.90 -16.84 -0.02
N LEU A 28 5.48 -16.14 0.96
CA LEU A 28 4.89 -15.93 2.29
C LEU A 28 3.60 -15.11 2.24
N TYR A 29 3.51 -14.13 1.34
CA TYR A 29 2.33 -13.27 1.21
C TYR A 29 1.38 -13.68 0.09
N ARG A 30 1.48 -14.90 -0.46
CA ARG A 30 0.68 -15.36 -1.63
C ARG A 30 -0.83 -15.17 -1.51
N ASN A 31 -1.37 -15.10 -0.30
CA ASN A 31 -2.81 -14.94 -0.02
C ASN A 31 -3.24 -13.47 0.12
N PHE A 32 -2.33 -12.53 -0.14
CA PHE A 32 -2.56 -11.08 -0.08
C PHE A 32 -2.48 -10.50 -1.50
N THR A 33 -3.16 -9.38 -1.73
CA THR A 33 -2.99 -8.60 -2.96
C THR A 33 -1.64 -7.90 -2.92
N HIS A 34 -0.85 -8.03 -3.98
CA HIS A 34 0.50 -7.45 -4.06
C HIS A 34 0.52 -6.18 -4.89
N HIS A 35 1.12 -5.14 -4.32
CA HIS A 35 1.49 -3.91 -5.00
C HIS A 35 3.00 -3.73 -4.91
N TYR A 36 3.59 -3.08 -5.91
CA TYR A 36 5.03 -2.91 -6.00
C TYR A 36 5.39 -1.44 -6.14
N ILE A 37 6.46 -1.03 -5.46
CA ILE A 37 7.02 0.31 -5.58
C ILE A 37 8.53 0.19 -5.75
N LYS A 38 9.08 0.89 -6.75
CA LYS A 38 10.53 1.02 -6.89
C LYS A 38 10.99 2.25 -6.11
N ALA A 39 11.65 2.03 -4.98
CA ALA A 39 12.10 3.08 -4.07
C ALA A 39 13.63 3.24 -4.10
N LYS A 40 14.13 4.46 -3.88
CA LYS A 40 15.56 4.67 -3.62
C LYS A 40 15.87 4.19 -2.19
N ARG A 41 16.96 3.44 -2.00
CA ARG A 41 17.34 2.88 -0.69
C ARG A 41 17.84 3.91 0.34
N SER A 42 18.04 5.14 -0.08
CA SER A 42 18.64 6.19 0.73
C SER A 42 18.28 7.57 0.17
N ILE A 43 18.04 8.53 1.06
CA ILE A 43 17.85 9.93 0.71
C ILE A 43 19.22 10.57 0.41
N GLY A 44 19.36 11.30 -0.70
CA GLY A 44 20.60 12.03 -1.04
C GLY A 44 21.66 11.28 -1.87
N VAL A 45 21.37 10.08 -2.35
CA VAL A 45 22.36 9.27 -3.07
C VAL A 45 22.25 9.45 -4.60
N ALA A 46 23.36 9.83 -5.26
CA ALA A 46 23.44 10.18 -6.69
C ALA A 46 22.89 9.09 -7.64
N ALA A 47 22.31 9.42 -8.79
CA ALA A 47 21.67 8.42 -9.66
C ALA A 47 22.65 7.30 -10.13
N GLY A 48 22.23 6.04 -10.00
CA GLY A 48 22.94 4.85 -10.44
C GLY A 48 22.11 3.58 -10.20
N GLU A 49 22.31 2.54 -11.03
CA GLU A 49 21.51 1.29 -11.09
C GLU A 49 21.38 0.55 -9.74
N SER A 50 22.39 0.63 -8.88
CA SER A 50 22.49 -0.11 -7.61
C SER A 50 21.83 0.57 -6.39
N LYS A 51 21.05 1.65 -6.59
CA LYS A 51 20.50 2.48 -5.50
C LYS A 51 19.00 2.41 -5.31
N SER A 52 18.30 1.62 -6.12
CA SER A 52 16.85 1.40 -5.99
C SER A 52 16.53 -0.04 -5.63
N ALA A 53 15.56 -0.24 -4.74
CA ALA A 53 14.97 -1.55 -4.44
C ALA A 53 13.51 -1.57 -4.90
N THR A 54 13.06 -2.75 -5.32
CA THR A 54 11.64 -3.03 -5.41
C THR A 54 11.14 -3.41 -4.02
N GLU A 55 10.18 -2.67 -3.52
CA GLU A 55 9.43 -2.97 -2.31
C GLU A 55 8.07 -3.56 -2.72
N ILE A 56 7.55 -4.46 -1.88
CA ILE A 56 6.23 -5.05 -2.01
C ILE A 56 5.34 -4.58 -0.86
N ILE A 57 4.13 -4.15 -1.20
CA ILE A 57 3.03 -3.87 -0.27
C ILE A 57 1.99 -4.98 -0.45
N ALA A 58 1.82 -5.80 0.58
CA ALA A 58 0.83 -6.88 0.62
C ALA A 58 -0.38 -6.44 1.44
N VAL A 59 -1.57 -6.52 0.84
CA VAL A 59 -2.83 -6.04 1.43
C VAL A 59 -3.81 -7.20 1.55
N SER A 60 -4.39 -7.40 2.74
CA SER A 60 -5.45 -8.39 2.95
C SER A 60 -6.66 -8.03 2.08
N GLY A 61 -7.33 -9.04 1.50
CA GLY A 61 -8.45 -8.82 0.58
C GLY A 61 -9.46 -7.77 1.07
N ALA A 62 -9.91 -6.92 0.14
CA ALA A 62 -10.76 -5.78 0.46
C ALA A 62 -12.07 -6.26 1.09
N ARG A 63 -12.24 -6.01 2.39
CA ARG A 63 -13.58 -5.93 2.98
C ARG A 63 -14.09 -4.53 2.67
N CYS A 64 -15.30 -4.43 2.12
CA CYS A 64 -15.92 -3.14 1.81
C CYS A 64 -15.87 -2.26 3.05
N TRP A 65 -15.03 -1.22 3.03
CA TRP A 65 -15.03 -0.22 4.07
C TRP A 65 -16.30 0.61 3.89
N VAL A 66 -17.24 0.46 4.81
CA VAL A 66 -18.43 1.30 4.88
C VAL A 66 -18.15 2.40 5.89
N GLY A 67 -17.67 3.54 5.40
CA GLY A 67 -17.48 4.73 6.20
C GLY A 67 -18.72 5.62 6.18
N PHE A 68 -19.16 6.04 7.36
CA PHE A 68 -20.12 7.14 7.51
C PHE A 68 -19.33 8.38 7.94
N ASP A 69 -19.22 9.38 7.07
CA ASP A 69 -18.60 10.66 7.40
C ASP A 69 -19.69 11.71 7.67
N PRO A 70 -20.00 12.00 8.94
CA PRO A 70 -21.01 13.00 9.31
C PRO A 70 -20.56 14.44 9.02
N SER A 71 -19.28 14.67 8.69
CA SER A 71 -18.71 15.97 8.36
C SER A 71 -18.66 16.28 6.87
N ARG A 72 -19.09 15.34 6.00
CA ARG A 72 -19.37 15.60 4.59
C ARG A 72 -20.60 16.50 4.44
N GLY A 73 -20.42 17.79 4.73
CA GLY A 73 -21.32 18.84 4.30
C GLY A 73 -21.33 19.01 2.78
N VAL A 74 -22.09 19.98 2.28
CA VAL A 74 -22.08 20.37 0.86
C VAL A 74 -20.66 20.72 0.42
N ASP A 75 -20.20 20.15 -0.69
CA ASP A 75 -18.91 20.44 -1.29
C ASP A 75 -18.85 21.93 -1.69
N SER A 76 -17.92 22.67 -1.08
CA SER A 76 -17.71 24.11 -1.29
C SER A 76 -16.43 24.42 -2.08
N SER A 77 -15.89 23.41 -2.77
CA SER A 77 -14.67 23.56 -3.57
C SER A 77 -14.82 24.64 -4.66
N ALA A 78 -14.03 25.70 -4.55
CA ALA A 78 -13.98 26.75 -5.57
C ALA A 78 -13.18 26.27 -6.78
N VAL A 79 -13.83 26.11 -7.93
CA VAL A 79 -13.17 25.79 -9.20
C VAL A 79 -12.81 27.10 -9.91
N TYR A 80 -11.51 27.40 -10.01
CA TYR A 80 -11.02 28.49 -10.86
C TYR A 80 -10.44 27.92 -12.15
N GLY A 81 -11.06 28.23 -13.28
CA GLY A 81 -10.54 27.90 -14.61
C GLY A 81 -9.70 29.05 -15.15
N VAL A 82 -8.43 28.79 -15.49
CA VAL A 82 -7.59 29.72 -16.25
C VAL A 82 -7.93 29.56 -17.73
N ARG A 83 -8.42 30.63 -18.37
CA ARG A 83 -8.53 30.69 -19.84
C ARG A 83 -7.19 31.13 -20.43
N ALA A 84 -6.75 30.42 -21.47
CA ALA A 84 -5.56 30.75 -22.27
C ALA A 84 -5.77 32.03 -23.08
#